data_AF-A0A7C7QST6-F1
#
_entry.id   AF-A0A7C7QST6-F1
#
_cell.length_a   1.000
_cell.length_b   1.000
_cell.length_c   1.000
_cell.angle_alpha   90.00
_cell.angle_beta   90.00
_cell.angle_gamma   90.00
#
_symmetry.space_group_name_H-M   'P 1'
#
loop_
_entity.id
_entity.type
_entity.pdbx_description
1 polymer ?
#
loop_
_entity_poly.entity_id
_entity_poly.type
_entity_poly.pdbx_seq_one_letter_code
_entity_poly.pdbx_strand_id
1 'polypeptide(L)'
;MPLHIVVIGISLIWLLPSVGLLISSLRPANDVLSTGWWTVFVHPFDFTQLQLDNYIDVLTAQGLGRAFLNSLTIAIPSTVIPIMIAAFAAYAFAWMDFPGRQ
;
A
#
# COMPACT_ATOMS: atom_id res chain seq x y z
N MET A 1 -2.50 -4.33 29.95
CA MET A 1 -3.58 -5.16 29.36
C MET A 1 -4.58 -4.37 28.51
N PRO A 2 -5.23 -3.27 28.99
CA PRO A 2 -6.26 -2.58 28.18
C PRO A 2 -5.70 -1.93 26.91
N LEU A 3 -4.49 -1.36 26.97
CA LEU A 3 -3.84 -0.74 25.79
C LEU A 3 -3.64 -1.70 24.62
N HIS A 4 -3.21 -2.94 24.88
CA HIS A 4 -2.94 -3.92 23.82
C HIS A 4 -4.24 -4.30 23.08
N ILE A 5 -5.35 -4.45 23.81
CA ILE A 5 -6.66 -4.75 23.23
C ILE A 5 -7.10 -3.59 22.32
N VAL A 6 -6.93 -2.34 22.78
CA VAL A 6 -7.25 -1.15 21.97
C VAL A 6 -6.41 -1.08 20.71
N VAL A 7 -5.09 -1.28 20.82
CA VAL A 7 -4.18 -1.26 19.66
C VAL A 7 -4.52 -2.37 18.67
N ILE A 8 -4.75 -3.61 19.15
CA ILE A 8 -5.16 -4.73 18.29
C ILE A 8 -6.48 -4.41 17.59
N GLY A 9 -7.46 -3.86 18.32
CA GLY A 9 -8.75 -3.46 17.74
C GLY A 9 -8.58 -2.44 16.61
N ILE A 10 -7.77 -1.39 16.83
CA ILE A 10 -7.48 -0.36 15.81
C ILE A 10 -6.75 -0.99 14.62
N SER A 11 -5.74 -1.83 14.85
CA SER A 11 -5.01 -2.51 13.77
C SER A 11 -5.94 -3.39 12.91
N LEU A 12 -6.86 -4.14 13.53
CA LEU A 12 -7.83 -4.95 12.79
C LEU A 12 -8.76 -4.09 11.95
N ILE A 13 -9.28 -2.98 12.50
CA ILE A 13 -10.11 -2.04 11.76
C ILE A 13 -9.35 -1.45 10.57
N TRP A 14 -8.05 -1.17 10.73
CA TRP A 14 -7.22 -0.61 9.67
C TRP A 14 -6.86 -1.63 8.57
N LEU A 15 -6.85 -2.92 8.89
CA LEU A 15 -6.64 -4.00 7.93
C LEU A 15 -7.88 -4.30 7.08
N LEU A 16 -9.09 -4.00 7.58
CA LEU A 16 -10.34 -4.25 6.84
C LEU A 16 -10.34 -3.74 5.39
N PRO A 17 -9.95 -2.49 5.07
CA PRO A 17 -9.89 -2.04 3.68
C PRO A 17 -8.87 -2.81 2.84
N SER A 18 -7.72 -3.19 3.40
CA SER A 18 -6.71 -3.99 2.69
C SER A 18 -7.21 -5.40 2.40
N VAL A 19 -7.93 -6.03 3.35
CA VAL A 19 -8.57 -7.33 3.15
C VAL A 19 -9.67 -7.23 2.09
N GLY A 20 -10.48 -6.16 2.13
CA GLY A 20 -11.49 -5.90 1.10
C GLY A 20 -10.89 -5.78 -0.29
N LEU A 21 -9.80 -5.01 -0.44
CA LEU A 21 -9.08 -4.89 -1.70
C LEU A 21 -8.47 -6.22 -2.17
N LEU A 22 -7.93 -7.03 -1.26
CA LEU A 22 -7.37 -8.34 -1.57
C LEU A 22 -8.44 -9.33 -2.07
N ILE A 23 -9.62 -9.33 -1.46
CA ILE A 23 -10.73 -10.17 -1.92
C ILE A 23 -11.25 -9.66 -3.27
N SER A 24 -11.39 -8.34 -3.43
CA SER A 24 -11.81 -7.72 -4.68
C SER A 24 -10.83 -7.95 -5.83
N SER A 25 -9.51 -8.02 -5.58
CA SER A 25 -8.53 -8.25 -6.65
C SER A 25 -8.64 -9.67 -7.24
N LEU A 26 -9.12 -10.62 -6.45
CA LEU A 26 -9.39 -12.00 -6.86
C LEU A 26 -10.81 -12.18 -7.42
N ARG A 27 -11.66 -11.15 -7.41
CA ARG A 27 -13.06 -11.26 -7.78
C ARG A 27 -13.31 -10.73 -9.20
N PRO A 28 -14.15 -11.36 -10.03
CA PRO A 28 -14.38 -10.87 -11.38
C PRO A 28 -15.00 -9.46 -11.39
N ALA A 29 -14.70 -8.67 -12.43
CA ALA A 29 -15.02 -7.24 -12.45
C ALA A 29 -16.54 -6.93 -12.36
N ASN A 30 -17.39 -7.76 -12.95
CA ASN A 30 -18.86 -7.64 -12.87
C ASN A 30 -19.37 -7.74 -11.42
N ASP A 31 -18.76 -8.60 -10.62
CA ASP A 31 -19.10 -8.87 -9.23
C ASP A 31 -18.67 -7.74 -8.30
N VAL A 32 -17.48 -7.17 -8.56
CA VAL A 32 -16.94 -6.00 -7.83
C VAL A 32 -17.81 -4.76 -8.03
N LEU A 33 -18.42 -4.61 -9.22
CA LEU A 33 -19.28 -3.48 -9.54
C LEU A 33 -20.72 -3.62 -9.01
N SER A 34 -21.18 -4.86 -8.81
CA SER A 34 -22.58 -5.15 -8.45
C SER A 34 -22.77 -5.47 -6.96
N THR A 35 -21.75 -5.98 -6.27
CA THR A 35 -21.87 -6.46 -4.89
C THR A 35 -20.64 -6.13 -4.03
N GLY A 36 -20.80 -6.13 -2.71
CA GLY A 36 -19.69 -5.88 -1.78
C GLY A 36 -18.72 -7.06 -1.67
N TRP A 37 -17.45 -6.81 -1.33
CA TRP A 37 -16.42 -7.85 -1.16
C TRP A 37 -16.76 -8.88 -0.07
N TRP A 38 -17.54 -8.51 0.93
CA TRP A 38 -17.93 -9.40 2.03
C TRP A 38 -18.91 -10.50 1.60
N THR A 39 -19.51 -10.45 0.39
CA THR A 39 -20.43 -11.49 -0.08
C THR A 39 -19.74 -12.84 -0.30
N VAL A 40 -18.42 -12.85 -0.47
CA VAL A 40 -17.61 -14.08 -0.51
C VAL A 40 -17.77 -14.90 0.78
N PHE A 41 -18.00 -14.26 1.92
CA PHE A 41 -18.28 -14.95 3.18
C PHE A 41 -19.74 -15.39 3.33
N VAL A 42 -20.66 -14.76 2.60
CA VAL A 42 -22.09 -15.10 2.60
C VAL A 42 -22.35 -16.34 1.74
N HIS A 43 -21.61 -16.50 0.65
CA HIS A 43 -21.71 -17.64 -0.27
C HIS A 43 -20.37 -18.39 -0.42
N PRO A 44 -19.88 -19.05 0.64
CA PRO A 44 -18.54 -19.64 0.66
C PRO A 44 -18.34 -20.85 -0.27
N PHE A 45 -19.42 -21.45 -0.78
CA PHE A 45 -19.38 -22.60 -1.69
C PHE A 45 -19.43 -22.20 -3.17
N ASP A 46 -19.51 -20.91 -3.48
CA ASP A 46 -19.51 -20.41 -4.84
C ASP A 46 -18.08 -20.04 -5.28
N PHE A 47 -17.36 -21.05 -5.76
CA PHE A 47 -15.99 -20.91 -6.24
C PHE A 47 -15.87 -20.10 -7.54
N THR A 48 -16.99 -19.73 -8.19
CA THR A 48 -16.97 -18.90 -9.41
C THR A 48 -16.65 -17.43 -9.11
N GLN A 49 -16.75 -17.02 -7.85
CA GLN A 49 -16.46 -15.66 -7.38
C GLN A 49 -14.95 -15.38 -7.26
N LEU A 50 -14.08 -16.38 -7.46
CA LEU A 50 -12.63 -16.24 -7.35
C LEU A 50 -11.96 -16.60 -8.68
N GLN A 51 -11.23 -15.64 -9.25
CA GLN A 51 -10.51 -15.76 -10.52
C GLN A 51 -9.16 -15.05 -10.45
N LEU A 52 -8.19 -15.56 -11.22
CA LEU A 52 -6.85 -14.98 -11.37
C LEU A 52 -6.69 -14.15 -12.65
N ASP A 53 -7.70 -14.13 -13.50
CA ASP A 53 -7.66 -13.48 -14.82
C ASP A 53 -7.37 -11.99 -14.70
N ASN A 54 -7.91 -11.32 -13.67
CA ASN A 54 -7.59 -9.92 -13.35
C ASN A 54 -6.08 -9.64 -13.27
N TYR A 55 -5.29 -10.57 -12.71
CA TYR A 55 -3.85 -10.39 -12.59
C TYR A 55 -3.15 -10.59 -13.94
N ILE A 56 -3.58 -11.59 -14.71
CA ILE A 56 -3.04 -11.84 -16.05
C ILE A 56 -3.33 -10.63 -16.95
N ASP A 57 -4.54 -10.08 -16.90
CA ASP A 57 -4.95 -8.91 -17.66
C ASP A 57 -4.10 -7.69 -17.30
N VAL A 58 -3.88 -7.41 -16.02
CA VAL A 58 -3.07 -6.25 -15.60
C VAL A 58 -1.58 -6.44 -15.93
N LEU A 59 -1.03 -7.65 -15.78
CA LEU A 59 0.37 -7.95 -16.09
C LEU A 59 0.66 -7.94 -17.59
N THR A 60 -0.30 -8.36 -18.41
CA THR A 60 -0.19 -8.32 -19.88
C THR A 60 -0.66 -7.00 -20.48
N ALA A 61 -1.42 -6.20 -19.72
CA ALA A 61 -1.86 -4.88 -20.14
C ALA A 61 -0.67 -4.01 -20.53
N GLN A 62 -0.80 -3.40 -21.71
CA GLN A 62 0.26 -2.60 -22.27
C GLN A 62 0.48 -1.34 -21.44
N GLY A 63 1.63 -1.26 -20.77
CA GLY A 63 2.04 -0.07 -20.03
C GLY A 63 2.30 -0.28 -18.54
N LEU A 64 1.89 -1.39 -17.92
CA LEU A 64 2.16 -1.62 -16.50
C LEU A 64 3.66 -1.63 -16.19
N GLY A 65 4.45 -2.40 -16.94
CA GLY A 65 5.91 -2.45 -16.74
C GLY A 65 6.59 -1.09 -16.94
N ARG A 66 6.14 -0.31 -17.93
CA ARG A 66 6.63 1.07 -18.15
C ARG A 66 6.23 2.00 -17.02
N ALA A 67 4.98 1.91 -16.53
CA ALA A 67 4.50 2.69 -15.40
C ALA A 67 5.30 2.37 -14.13
N PHE A 68 5.58 1.09 -13.86
CA PHE A 68 6.42 0.67 -12.74
C PHE A 68 7.84 1.26 -12.82
N LEU A 69 8.49 1.17 -13.99
CA LEU A 69 9.81 1.77 -14.21
C LEU A 69 9.78 3.30 -14.07
N ASN A 70 8.74 3.97 -14.56
CA ASN A 70 8.58 5.41 -14.41
C ASN A 70 8.47 5.80 -12.92
N SER A 71 7.65 5.09 -12.15
CA SER A 71 7.51 5.32 -10.71
C SER A 71 8.82 5.08 -9.97
N LEU A 72 9.55 4.01 -10.29
CA LEU A 72 10.84 3.71 -9.67
C LEU A 72 11.88 4.81 -9.98
N THR A 73 11.93 5.24 -11.25
CA THR A 73 12.81 6.31 -11.72
C THR A 73 12.55 7.64 -11.00
N ILE A 74 11.31 7.90 -10.57
CA ILE A 74 10.96 9.11 -9.80
C ILE A 74 11.20 8.91 -8.29
N ALA A 75 10.83 7.74 -7.75
CA ALA A 75 10.91 7.46 -6.33
C ALA A 75 12.35 7.39 -5.81
N ILE A 76 13.28 6.83 -6.58
CA ILE A 76 14.70 6.73 -6.19
C ILE A 76 15.32 8.13 -5.96
N PRO A 77 15.35 9.06 -6.92
CA PRO A 77 15.95 10.38 -6.70
C PRO A 77 15.15 11.18 -5.66
N SER A 78 13.83 11.05 -5.63
CA SER A 78 12.97 11.73 -4.65
C SER A 78 13.21 11.28 -3.20
N THR A 79 13.78 10.11 -2.96
CA THR A 79 14.13 9.64 -1.62
C THR A 79 15.59 9.94 -1.32
N VAL A 80 16.50 9.64 -2.25
CA VAL A 80 17.94 9.81 -2.04
C VAL A 80 18.34 11.27 -1.86
N ILE A 81 17.89 12.18 -2.73
CA ILE A 81 18.34 13.58 -2.71
C ILE A 81 17.90 14.28 -1.40
N PRO A 82 16.61 14.21 -0.98
CA PRO A 82 16.21 14.84 0.27
C PRO A 82 16.86 14.19 1.50
N ILE A 83 17.02 12.86 1.52
CA ILE A 83 17.69 12.18 2.64
C ILE A 83 19.15 12.64 2.76
N MET A 84 19.87 12.76 1.64
CA MET A 84 21.25 13.25 1.65
C MET A 84 21.33 14.68 2.21
N ILE A 85 20.47 15.59 1.74
CA ILE A 85 20.43 16.97 2.21
C ILE A 85 20.08 17.02 3.70
N ALA A 86 19.07 16.27 4.13
CA ALA A 86 18.67 16.18 5.52
C ALA A 86 19.78 15.59 6.41
N ALA A 87 20.52 14.60 5.92
CA ALA A 87 21.64 13.99 6.65
C ALA A 87 22.80 14.99 6.83
N PHE A 88 23.16 15.75 5.80
CA PHE A 88 24.18 16.80 5.92
C PHE A 88 23.73 17.93 6.86
N ALA A 89 22.47 18.36 6.78
CA ALA A 89 21.90 19.35 7.69
C ALA A 89 21.86 18.84 9.14
N ALA A 90 21.47 17.59 9.35
CA ALA A 90 21.47 16.97 10.67
C ALA A 90 22.88 16.86 11.25
N TYR A 91 23.89 16.50 10.44
CA TYR A 91 25.29 16.49 10.87
C TYR A 91 25.76 17.89 11.28
N ALA A 92 25.41 18.89 10.47
CA ALA A 92 25.69 20.28 10.77
C ALA A 92 25.13 20.64 12.15
N PHE A 93 23.82 20.46 12.37
CA PHE A 93 23.16 20.78 13.65
C PHE A 93 23.66 19.97 14.85
N ALA A 94 24.10 18.73 14.65
CA ALA A 94 24.54 17.87 15.75
C ALA A 94 25.97 18.17 16.22
N TRP A 95 26.89 18.55 15.32
CA TRP A 95 28.32 18.64 15.64
C TRP A 95 29.01 19.98 15.35
N MET A 96 28.38 20.92 14.65
CA MET A 96 28.99 22.23 14.40
C MET A 96 28.48 23.28 15.41
N ASP A 97 29.37 24.14 15.87
CA ASP A 97 29.03 25.29 16.71
C ASP A 97 28.51 26.44 15.86
N PHE A 98 27.23 26.77 16.01
CA PHE A 98 26.60 27.89 15.32
C PHE A 98 26.44 29.09 16.24
N PRO A 99 26.73 30.32 15.78
CA PRO A 99 26.35 31.53 16.49
C PRO A 99 24.82 31.63 16.49
N GLY A 100 24.18 31.27 17.61
CA GLY A 100 22.72 31.19 17.76
C GLY A 100 22.18 29.95 18.50
N ARG A 101 23.04 28.99 18.92
CA ARG A 101 22.65 27.91 19.84
C ARG A 101 22.30 28.51 21.22
N GLN A 102 21.02 28.46 21.61
CA GLN A 102 20.63 28.22 23.01
C GLN A 102 20.21 26.77 23.14
#